data_AF-A0A6C1MQ71-F1
#
_entry.id   AF-A0A6C1MQ71-F1
#
_cell.length_a   1.000
_cell.length_b   1.000
_cell.length_c   1.000
_cell.angle_alpha   90.00
_cell.angle_beta   90.00
_cell.angle_gamma   90.00
#
_symmetry.space_group_name_H-M   'P 1'
#
loop_
_entity.id
_entity.type
_entity.pdbx_description
1 polymer ?
#
loop_
_entity_poly.entity_id
_entity_poly.type
_entity_poly.pdbx_seq_one_letter_code
_entity_poly.pdbx_strand_id
1 'polypeptide(L)'
;MAVKALYYSERDGLDMALKNPDKMLFASKAEADARDKVLELSIEIMLYLQRKVEGLSEQHAEQCALAIAEDKDLFQKAFRKPELLNAPD
;
A
#
# COMPACT_ATOMS: atom_id res chain seq x y z
N MET A 1 30.31 -10.11 14.16
CA MET A 1 29.38 -9.37 13.30
C MET A 1 28.01 -9.43 13.96
N ALA A 2 27.41 -8.28 14.28
CA ALA A 2 26.02 -8.25 14.74
C ALA A 2 25.13 -8.45 13.51
N VAL A 3 24.33 -9.52 13.48
CA VAL A 3 23.34 -9.74 12.43
C VAL A 3 22.23 -8.71 12.68
N LYS A 4 22.11 -7.70 11.82
CA LYS A 4 20.98 -6.76 11.87
C LYS A 4 19.76 -7.53 11.39
N ALA A 5 18.76 -7.70 12.25
CA ALA A 5 17.50 -8.30 11.85
C ALA A 5 16.82 -7.40 10.81
N LEU A 6 16.37 -8.00 9.70
CA LEU A 6 15.52 -7.35 8.70
C LEU A 6 14.12 -7.92 8.83
N TYR A 7 13.12 -7.07 8.65
CA TYR A 7 11.70 -7.41 8.73
C TYR A 7 11.08 -7.33 7.35
N TYR A 8 9.98 -8.02 7.12
CA TYR A 8 9.22 -7.98 5.86
C TYR A 8 7.73 -8.03 6.18
N SER A 9 6.88 -7.52 5.28
CA SER A 9 5.44 -7.61 5.47
C SER A 9 4.98 -9.06 5.21
N GLU A 10 4.14 -9.60 6.09
CA GLU A 10 3.64 -10.96 5.94
C GLU A 10 2.81 -11.11 4.66
N ARG A 11 2.14 -10.03 4.22
CA ARG A 11 1.31 -10.01 3.02
C ARG A 11 2.10 -10.01 1.72
N ASP A 12 3.27 -9.37 1.67
CA ASP A 12 4.18 -9.52 0.52
C ASP A 12 4.78 -10.93 0.47
N GLY A 13 5.10 -11.49 1.64
CA GLY A 13 5.78 -12.77 1.79
C GLY A 13 7.29 -12.68 1.59
N LEU A 14 8.03 -13.62 2.20
CA LEU A 14 9.49 -13.61 2.24
C LEU A 14 10.11 -13.69 0.82
N ASP A 15 9.58 -14.56 -0.04
CA ASP A 15 10.14 -14.76 -1.38
C ASP A 15 10.10 -13.48 -2.24
N MET A 16 9.01 -12.70 -2.13
CA MET A 16 8.88 -11.43 -2.84
C MET A 16 9.77 -10.36 -2.23
N ALA A 17 9.88 -10.36 -0.90
CA ALA A 17 10.78 -9.45 -0.19
C ALA A 17 12.25 -9.67 -0.56
N LEU A 18 12.68 -10.93 -0.69
CA LEU A 18 14.05 -11.26 -1.12
C LEU A 18 14.32 -10.89 -2.59
N LYS A 19 13.31 -10.89 -3.45
CA LYS A 19 13.42 -10.41 -4.84
C LYS A 19 13.47 -8.89 -4.95
N ASN A 20 12.90 -8.17 -3.98
CA ASN A 20 12.79 -6.71 -3.97
C ASN A 20 13.27 -6.13 -2.63
N PRO A 21 14.52 -6.41 -2.22
CA PRO A 21 14.96 -6.15 -0.85
C PRO A 21 14.92 -4.66 -0.49
N ASP A 22 15.22 -3.77 -1.43
CA ASP A 22 15.23 -2.32 -1.20
C ASP A 22 13.83 -1.73 -0.92
N LYS A 23 12.76 -2.45 -1.28
CA LYS A 23 11.38 -1.97 -1.16
C LYS A 23 10.55 -2.73 -0.11
N MET A 24 10.94 -3.96 0.19
CA MET A 24 10.12 -4.90 0.97
C MET A 24 10.84 -5.46 2.20
N LEU A 25 12.12 -5.11 2.40
CA LEU A 25 12.81 -5.33 3.67
C LEU A 25 12.89 -4.04 4.47
N PHE A 26 12.51 -4.14 5.74
CA PHE A 26 12.37 -3.04 6.66
C PHE A 26 13.38 -3.14 7.79
N ALA A 27 13.79 -1.98 8.32
CA ALA A 27 14.73 -1.90 9.42
C ALA A 27 14.06 -2.23 10.77
N SER A 28 12.74 -2.11 10.85
CA SER A 28 11.96 -2.39 12.04
C SER A 28 10.69 -3.19 11.76
N LYS A 29 10.21 -3.90 12.78
CA LYS A 29 8.91 -4.59 12.73
C LYS A 29 7.76 -3.60 12.51
N ALA A 30 7.84 -2.41 13.10
CA ALA A 30 6.79 -1.40 12.98
C ALA A 30 6.57 -0.95 11.53
N GLU A 31 7.64 -0.84 10.74
CA GLU A 31 7.55 -0.52 9.30
C GLU A 31 6.93 -1.66 8.50
N ALA A 32 7.30 -2.91 8.79
CA ALA A 32 6.67 -4.09 8.18
C ALA A 32 5.16 -4.16 8.51
N ASP A 33 4.80 -4.01 9.78
CA ASP A 33 3.39 -3.98 10.24
C ASP A 33 2.61 -2.81 9.60
N ALA A 34 3.27 -1.67 9.36
CA ALA A 34 2.66 -0.54 8.66
C ALA A 34 2.38 -0.85 7.19
N ARG A 35 3.30 -1.56 6.51
CA ARG A 35 3.09 -2.01 5.14
C ARG A 35 1.98 -3.06 5.05
N ASP A 36 1.90 -3.99 5.99
CA ASP A 36 0.79 -4.96 6.04
C ASP A 36 -0.57 -4.27 6.09
N LYS A 37 -0.69 -3.18 6.86
CA LYS A 37 -1.92 -2.36 6.92
C LYS A 37 -2.22 -1.62 5.62
N VAL A 38 -1.18 -1.17 4.90
CA VAL A 38 -1.36 -0.54 3.58
C VAL A 38 -1.86 -1.57 2.56
N LEU A 39 -1.25 -2.76 2.53
CA LEU A 39 -1.66 -3.84 1.64
C LEU A 39 -3.05 -4.40 1.99
N GLU A 40 -3.42 -4.39 3.26
CA GLU A 40 -4.78 -4.69 3.69
C GLU A 40 -5.79 -3.72 3.10
N LEU A 41 -5.53 -2.42 3.28
CA LEU A 41 -6.40 -1.37 2.79
C LEU A 41 -6.50 -1.39 1.25
N SER A 42 -5.39 -1.62 0.54
CA SER A 42 -5.40 -1.69 -0.92
C SER A 42 -6.27 -2.84 -1.44
N ILE A 43 -6.24 -4.01 -0.80
CA ILE A 43 -7.12 -5.13 -1.19
C ILE A 43 -8.59 -4.76 -1.04
N GLU A 44 -8.99 -4.15 0.08
CA GLU A 44 -10.38 -3.75 0.31
C GLU A 44 -10.86 -2.69 -0.68
N ILE A 45 -10.00 -1.71 -1.01
CA ILE A 45 -10.29 -0.68 -2.01
C ILE A 45 -10.40 -1.29 -3.40
N MET A 46 -9.49 -2.20 -3.79
CA MET A 46 -9.53 -2.89 -5.08
C MET A 46 -10.85 -3.63 -5.25
N LEU A 47 -11.24 -4.44 -4.25
CA LEU A 47 -12.51 -5.19 -4.27
C LEU A 47 -13.72 -4.25 -4.30
N TYR A 48 -13.65 -3.10 -3.64
CA TYR A 48 -14.68 -2.07 -3.74
C TYR A 48 -14.78 -1.51 -5.17
N LEU A 49 -13.65 -1.12 -5.77
CA LEU A 49 -13.59 -0.54 -7.12
C LEU A 49 -14.08 -1.52 -8.18
N GLN A 50 -13.64 -2.77 -8.14
CA GLN A 50 -14.10 -3.81 -9.08
C GLN A 50 -15.62 -4.04 -9.03
N ARG A 51 -16.23 -3.95 -7.83
CA ARG A 51 -17.68 -4.10 -7.67
C ARG A 51 -18.47 -2.87 -8.12
N LYS A 52 -17.86 -1.69 -8.10
CA LYS A 52 -18.55 -0.41 -8.35
C LYS A 52 -18.32 0.17 -9.73
N VAL A 53 -17.19 -0.14 -10.34
CA VAL A 53 -16.78 0.40 -11.64
C VAL A 53 -16.79 -0.74 -12.66
N GLU A 54 -17.89 -0.83 -13.40
CA GLU A 54 -18.04 -1.82 -14.47
C GLU A 54 -16.96 -1.61 -15.55
N GLY A 55 -16.32 -2.71 -15.97
CA GLY A 55 -15.25 -2.67 -16.97
C GLY A 55 -13.87 -2.27 -16.44
N LEU A 56 -13.72 -2.00 -15.14
CA LEU A 56 -12.40 -1.80 -14.54
C LEU A 56 -11.63 -3.12 -14.48
N SER A 57 -10.47 -3.19 -15.14
CA SER A 57 -9.63 -4.38 -15.08
C SER A 57 -9.05 -4.58 -13.68
N GLU A 58 -8.79 -5.83 -13.31
CA GLU A 58 -8.16 -6.18 -12.03
C GLU A 58 -6.82 -5.47 -11.83
N GLN A 59 -5.97 -5.47 -12.85
CA GLN A 59 -4.69 -4.76 -12.81
C GLN A 59 -4.85 -3.26 -12.53
N HIS A 60 -5.79 -2.58 -13.19
CA HIS A 60 -6.01 -1.16 -12.93
C HIS A 60 -6.63 -0.91 -11.56
N ALA A 61 -7.55 -1.79 -11.11
CA ALA A 61 -8.14 -1.71 -9.79
C ALA A 61 -7.08 -1.85 -8.69
N GLU A 62 -6.15 -2.80 -8.83
CA GLU A 62 -5.02 -3.00 -7.92
C GLU A 62 -4.12 -1.76 -7.89
N GLN A 63 -3.72 -1.24 -9.06
CA GLN A 63 -2.87 -0.05 -9.17
C GLN A 63 -3.51 1.19 -8.52
N CYS A 64 -4.79 1.45 -8.81
CA CYS A 64 -5.52 2.56 -8.19
C CYS A 64 -5.63 2.37 -6.68
N ALA A 65 -5.95 1.16 -6.23
CA ALA A 65 -6.14 0.89 -4.82
C ALA A 65 -4.84 0.99 -4.00
N LEU A 66 -3.72 0.53 -4.56
CA LEU A 66 -2.42 0.69 -3.92
C LEU A 66 -2.04 2.16 -3.77
N ALA A 67 -2.19 2.97 -4.83
CA ALA A 67 -1.92 4.40 -4.77
C ALA A 67 -2.77 5.10 -3.68
N ILE A 68 -4.06 4.79 -3.60
CA ILE A 68 -4.95 5.36 -2.57
C ILE A 68 -4.53 4.92 -1.16
N ALA A 69 -4.12 3.66 -1.00
CA ALA A 69 -3.74 3.11 0.30
C ALA A 69 -2.39 3.63 0.81
N GLU A 70 -1.42 3.83 -0.09
CA GLU A 70 -0.13 4.45 0.23
C GLU A 70 -0.34 5.91 0.66
N ASP A 71 -1.22 6.64 -0.02
CA ASP A 71 -1.57 8.04 0.29
C ASP A 71 -2.79 8.17 1.23
N LYS A 72 -3.05 7.18 2.10
CA LYS A 72 -4.27 7.14 2.93
C LYS A 72 -4.51 8.43 3.71
N ASP A 73 -3.45 9.07 4.22
CA ASP A 73 -3.55 10.28 5.04
C ASP A 73 -3.94 11.50 4.20
N LEU A 74 -3.47 11.57 2.94
CA LEU A 74 -3.91 12.57 1.97
C LEU A 74 -5.38 12.36 1.63
N PHE A 75 -5.79 11.14 1.30
CA PHE A 75 -7.18 10.82 0.97
C PHE A 75 -8.13 11.08 2.15
N GLN A 76 -7.72 10.78 3.39
CA GLN A 76 -8.49 11.10 4.59
C GLN A 76 -8.73 12.60 4.74
N LYS A 77 -7.72 13.43 4.48
CA LYS A 77 -7.86 14.90 4.51
C LYS A 77 -8.70 15.40 3.34
N ALA A 78 -8.55 14.79 2.17
CA ALA A 78 -9.27 15.13 0.96
C ALA A 78 -10.79 14.94 1.10
N PHE A 79 -11.25 13.96 1.89
CA PHE A 79 -12.68 13.82 2.18
C PHE A 79 -13.31 15.04 2.88
N ARG A 80 -12.49 15.91 3.50
CA ARG A 80 -12.94 17.20 4.06
C ARG A 80 -12.58 18.39 3.18
N LYS A 81 -11.45 18.33 2.47
CA LYS A 81 -10.91 19.38 1.60
C LYS A 81 -10.45 18.78 0.28
N PRO A 82 -11.37 18.55 -0.67
CA PRO A 82 -11.07 17.82 -1.90
C PRO A 82 -9.93 18.43 -2.74
N GLU A 83 -9.74 19.75 -2.65
CA GLU A 83 -8.68 20.48 -3.34
C GLU A 83 -7.26 19.99 -3.02
N LEU A 84 -7.07 19.30 -1.88
CA LEU A 84 -5.77 18.76 -1.49
C LEU A 84 -5.24 17.68 -2.46
N LEU A 85 -6.11 16.98 -3.18
CA LEU A 85 -5.68 15.95 -4.16
C LEU A 85 -4.99 16.54 -5.39
N ASN A 86 -5.15 17.83 -5.65
CA ASN A 86 -4.56 18.53 -6.78
C ASN A 86 -3.58 19.63 -6.33
N ALA A 87 -3.20 19.63 -5.06
CA ALA A 87 -2.20 20.56 -4.55
C ALA A 87 -0.83 20.21 -5.16
N PRO A 88 -0.06 21.20 -5.65
CA PRO A 88 1.31 20.96 -6.07
C PRO A 88 2.16 20.53 -4.87
N ASP A 89 3.07 19.57 -5.11
CA ASP A 89 4.07 19.07 -4.15
C ASP A 89 5.06 20.16 -3.69
#